data_AF-A0A1G3ISE9-F1
#
_entry.id   AF-A0A1G3ISE9-F1
#
_cell.length_a   1.000
_cell.length_b   1.000
_cell.length_c   1.000
_cell.angle_alpha   90.00
_cell.angle_beta   90.00
_cell.angle_gamma   90.00
#
_symmetry.space_group_name_H-M   'P 1'
#
loop_
_entity.id
_entity.type
_entity.pdbx_description
1 polymer ?
#
loop_
_entity_poly.entity_id
_entity_poly.type
_entity_poly.pdbx_seq_one_letter_code
_entity_poly.pdbx_strand_id
1 'polypeptide(L)'
;MTAPWLTVFRRYIPFVLAANLAWEAAQLPLYTLGRDGTLSEQAFAVLHCTGGDVLIATACLLLALITAADDRWPSHPPIYRRVAGITLGLGVLYTIFSEWLNIVIRQSWAYSDLMPVVPVIDTGLSPLLQWIVVPLAGFWFARRTLPAAAPI
;
A
#
# COMPACT_ATOMS: atom_id res chain seq x y z
N MET A 1 -15.60 24.00 -8.01
CA MET A 1 -14.43 23.56 -7.21
C MET A 1 -14.69 22.12 -6.76
N THR A 2 -13.77 21.18 -7.00
CA THR A 2 -13.92 19.80 -6.49
C THR A 2 -13.70 19.79 -4.98
N ALA A 3 -14.50 19.02 -4.25
CA ALA A 3 -14.34 18.91 -2.81
C ALA A 3 -12.92 18.41 -2.46
N PRO A 4 -12.22 19.00 -1.47
CA PRO A 4 -10.83 18.67 -1.17
C PRO A 4 -10.58 17.17 -0.92
N TRP A 5 -11.55 16.49 -0.29
CA TRP A 5 -11.48 15.04 -0.10
C TRP A 5 -11.43 14.26 -1.40
N LEU A 6 -12.26 14.63 -2.38
CA LEU A 6 -12.33 13.97 -3.67
C LEU A 6 -11.03 14.17 -4.46
N THR A 7 -10.38 15.34 -4.29
CA THR A 7 -9.04 15.60 -4.84
C THR A 7 -8.01 14.63 -4.27
N VAL A 8 -8.04 14.35 -2.96
CA VAL A 8 -7.13 13.37 -2.34
C VAL A 8 -7.36 11.99 -2.92
N PHE A 9 -8.61 11.51 -2.98
CA PHE A 9 -8.93 10.19 -3.54
C PHE A 9 -8.52 10.04 -5.01
N ARG A 10 -8.84 11.05 -5.84
CA ARG A 10 -8.49 11.07 -7.28
C ARG A 10 -6.99 11.11 -7.56
N ARG A 11 -6.17 11.45 -6.57
CA ARG A 11 -4.71 11.44 -6.70
C ARG A 11 -4.10 10.22 -6.04
N TYR A 12 -4.56 9.88 -4.84
CA TYR A 12 -4.04 8.78 -4.05
C TYR A 12 -4.30 7.43 -4.72
N ILE A 13 -5.53 7.13 -5.12
CA ILE A 13 -5.88 5.82 -5.68
C ILE A 13 -5.12 5.53 -6.98
N PRO A 14 -5.09 6.43 -8.00
CA PRO A 14 -4.32 6.17 -9.21
C PRO A 14 -2.81 6.09 -8.96
N PHE A 15 -2.29 6.87 -8.01
CA PHE A 15 -0.88 6.79 -7.61
C PHE A 15 -0.58 5.42 -7.01
N VAL A 16 -1.38 4.96 -6.04
CA VAL A 16 -1.23 3.65 -5.39
C VAL A 16 -1.34 2.52 -6.42
N LEU A 17 -2.28 2.60 -7.35
CA LEU A 17 -2.40 1.63 -8.45
C LEU A 17 -1.11 1.56 -9.28
N ALA A 18 -0.63 2.69 -9.79
CA ALA A 18 0.55 2.72 -10.63
C ALA A 18 1.83 2.30 -9.89
N ALA A 19 1.97 2.74 -8.62
CA ALA A 19 3.12 2.43 -7.80
C ALA A 19 3.16 0.95 -7.40
N ASN A 20 2.02 0.35 -6.98
CA ASN A 20 1.97 -1.09 -6.70
C ASN A 20 2.22 -1.89 -7.97
N LEU A 21 1.62 -1.54 -9.12
CA LEU A 21 1.88 -2.25 -10.37
C LEU A 21 3.37 -2.27 -10.74
N ALA A 22 4.04 -1.13 -10.61
CA ALA A 22 5.47 -1.03 -10.85
C ALA A 22 6.29 -1.82 -9.82
N TRP A 23 5.89 -1.78 -8.55
CA TRP A 23 6.56 -2.51 -7.47
C TRP A 23 6.42 -4.02 -7.62
N GLU A 24 5.21 -4.51 -7.90
CA GLU A 24 4.90 -5.92 -8.14
C GLU A 24 5.70 -6.48 -9.31
N ALA A 25 5.76 -5.75 -10.42
CA ALA A 25 6.58 -6.14 -11.56
C ALA A 25 8.08 -6.17 -11.22
N ALA A 26 8.56 -5.23 -10.40
CA ALA A 26 9.97 -5.14 -10.01
C ALA A 26 10.38 -6.21 -8.99
N GLN A 27 9.48 -6.60 -8.09
CA GLN A 27 9.75 -7.58 -7.04
C GLN A 27 9.54 -9.03 -7.49
N LEU A 28 8.93 -9.25 -8.65
CA LEU A 28 8.65 -10.59 -9.18
C LEU A 28 9.86 -11.55 -9.15
N PRO A 29 11.11 -11.13 -9.47
CA PRO A 29 12.29 -12.01 -9.38
C PRO A 29 12.65 -12.47 -7.96
N LEU A 30 12.10 -11.84 -6.92
CA LEU A 30 12.30 -12.22 -5.51
C LEU A 30 11.42 -13.42 -5.10
N TYR A 31 10.49 -13.84 -5.97
CA TYR A 31 9.64 -15.01 -5.78
C TYR A 31 10.04 -16.12 -6.75
N THR A 32 9.83 -17.38 -6.35
CA THR A 32 10.09 -18.53 -7.24
C THR A 32 9.26 -18.47 -8.53
N LEU A 33 8.05 -17.92 -8.45
CA LEU A 33 7.17 -17.68 -9.60
C LEU A 33 7.82 -16.82 -10.69
N GLY A 34 8.65 -15.83 -10.32
CA GLY A 34 9.35 -15.00 -11.30
C GLY A 34 10.42 -15.75 -12.08
N ARG A 35 10.89 -16.89 -11.56
CA ARG A 35 11.92 -17.73 -12.17
C ARG A 35 11.33 -18.89 -12.96
N ASP A 36 10.30 -19.53 -12.39
CA ASP A 36 9.78 -20.81 -12.87
C ASP A 36 8.41 -20.70 -13.55
N GLY A 37 7.69 -19.59 -13.34
CA GLY A 37 6.37 -19.35 -13.91
C GLY A 37 6.41 -18.88 -15.36
N THR A 38 5.38 -19.22 -16.13
CA THR A 38 5.17 -18.71 -17.49
C THR A 38 4.86 -17.20 -17.49
N LEU A 39 5.05 -16.53 -18.64
CA LEU A 39 4.73 -15.10 -18.77
C LEU A 39 3.26 -14.78 -18.42
N SER A 40 2.33 -15.69 -18.72
CA SER A 40 0.91 -15.53 -18.36
C SER A 40 0.67 -15.64 -16.85
N GLU A 41 1.34 -16.57 -16.16
CA GLU A 41 1.23 -16.72 -14.71
C GLU A 41 1.85 -15.54 -13.98
N GLN A 42 3.01 -15.07 -14.45
CA GLN A 42 3.66 -13.87 -13.95
C GLN A 42 2.78 -12.63 -14.11
N ALA A 43 2.21 -12.41 -15.31
CA ALA A 43 1.31 -11.29 -15.56
C ALA A 43 0.04 -11.36 -14.71
N PHE A 44 -0.56 -12.55 -14.58
CA PHE A 44 -1.71 -12.76 -13.73
C PHE A 44 -1.40 -12.45 -12.27
N ALA A 45 -0.27 -12.94 -11.74
CA ALA A 45 0.14 -12.69 -10.36
C ALA A 45 0.36 -11.19 -10.10
N VAL A 46 1.08 -10.49 -10.97
CA VAL A 46 1.30 -9.04 -10.86
C VAL A 46 -0.03 -8.28 -10.84
N LEU A 47 -0.96 -8.61 -11.76
CA LEU A 47 -2.26 -7.93 -11.83
C LEU A 47 -3.17 -8.27 -10.64
N HIS A 48 -3.20 -9.53 -10.22
CA HIS A 48 -3.97 -10.01 -9.08
C HIS A 48 -3.48 -9.35 -7.78
N CYS A 49 -2.16 -9.36 -7.52
CA CYS A 49 -1.57 -8.73 -6.35
C CYS A 49 -1.81 -7.21 -6.36
N THR A 50 -1.56 -6.54 -7.49
CA THR A 50 -1.84 -5.10 -7.63
C THR A 50 -3.31 -4.76 -7.32
N GLY A 51 -4.24 -5.57 -7.83
CA GLY A 51 -5.67 -5.40 -7.55
C GLY A 51 -6.00 -5.56 -6.07
N GLY A 52 -5.41 -6.57 -5.42
CA GLY A 52 -5.49 -6.79 -3.99
C GLY A 52 -4.96 -5.60 -3.20
N ASP A 53 -3.77 -5.11 -3.53
CA ASP A 53 -3.13 -3.99 -2.82
C ASP A 53 -3.95 -2.70 -2.91
N VAL A 54 -4.50 -2.38 -4.09
CA VAL A 54 -5.38 -1.21 -4.24
C VAL A 54 -6.63 -1.35 -3.37
N LEU A 55 -7.22 -2.54 -3.31
CA LEU A 55 -8.39 -2.79 -2.47
C LEU A 55 -8.05 -2.64 -0.98
N ILE A 56 -6.96 -3.26 -0.52
CA ILE A 56 -6.52 -3.19 0.87
C ILE A 56 -6.11 -1.76 1.24
N ALA A 57 -5.36 -1.06 0.39
CA ALA A 57 -4.96 0.32 0.64
C ALA A 57 -6.16 1.26 0.72
N THR A 58 -7.17 1.04 -0.12
CA THR A 58 -8.44 1.78 -0.07
C THR A 58 -9.20 1.46 1.22
N ALA A 59 -9.29 0.20 1.62
CA ALA A 59 -9.93 -0.21 2.87
C ALA A 59 -9.23 0.39 4.10
N CYS A 60 -7.90 0.36 4.14
CA CYS A 60 -7.10 0.97 5.20
C CYS A 60 -7.33 2.49 5.28
N LEU A 61 -7.37 3.18 4.13
CA LEU A 61 -7.66 4.61 4.07
C LEU A 61 -9.08 4.90 4.59
N LEU A 62 -10.08 4.14 4.15
CA LEU A 62 -11.46 4.32 4.61
C LEU A 62 -11.59 4.10 6.12
N LEU A 63 -10.96 3.05 6.65
CA LEU A 63 -10.97 2.79 8.10
C LEU A 63 -10.27 3.89 8.88
N ALA A 64 -9.14 4.41 8.38
CA ALA A 64 -8.45 5.54 8.98
C ALA A 64 -9.30 6.83 8.95
N LEU A 65 -10.05 7.06 7.87
CA LEU A 65 -10.98 8.19 7.79
C LEU A 65 -12.11 8.06 8.80
N ILE A 66 -12.76 6.90 8.89
CA ILE A 66 -13.86 6.64 9.83
C ILE A 66 -13.42 6.82 11.29
N THR A 67 -12.20 6.40 11.62
CA THR A 67 -11.72 6.38 13.01
C THR A 67 -11.05 7.68 13.45
N ALA A 68 -10.50 8.47 12.53
CA ALA A 68 -9.60 9.56 12.89
C ALA A 68 -9.76 10.86 12.10
N ALA A 69 -10.59 10.90 11.05
CA ALA A 69 -10.90 12.15 10.36
C ALA A 69 -12.04 12.90 11.06
N ASP A 70 -12.08 14.21 10.80
CA ASP A 70 -13.21 15.08 11.10
C ASP A 70 -13.40 16.06 9.92
N ASP A 71 -14.34 16.99 10.03
CA ASP A 71 -14.72 17.94 8.96
C ASP A 71 -13.56 18.81 8.44
N ARG A 72 -12.45 18.89 9.18
CA ARG A 72 -11.26 19.64 8.79
C ARG A 72 -10.33 18.85 7.88
N TRP A 73 -10.55 17.55 7.70
CA TRP A 73 -9.81 16.74 6.73
C TRP A 73 -10.27 17.07 5.29
N PRO A 74 -9.36 17.09 4.30
CA PRO A 74 -7.91 16.88 4.34
C PRO A 74 -7.09 18.15 4.61
N SER A 75 -7.73 19.30 4.80
CA SER A 75 -7.05 20.61 4.82
C SER A 75 -6.20 20.85 6.07
N HIS A 76 -6.58 20.28 7.22
CA HIS A 76 -5.86 20.47 8.47
C HIS A 76 -4.68 19.48 8.63
N PRO A 77 -3.42 19.95 8.67
CA PRO A 77 -2.25 19.07 8.61
C PRO A 77 -2.13 18.02 9.72
N PRO A 78 -2.47 18.32 10.99
CA PRO A 78 -2.46 17.31 12.05
C PRO A 78 -3.39 16.12 11.78
N ILE A 79 -4.59 16.38 11.25
CA ILE A 79 -5.57 15.33 10.95
C ILE A 79 -5.15 14.55 9.70
N TYR A 80 -4.63 15.25 8.69
CA TYR A 80 -4.05 14.62 7.51
C TYR A 80 -2.95 13.60 7.88
N ARG A 81 -2.01 14.00 8.75
CA ARG A 81 -0.93 13.12 9.22
C ARG A 81 -1.46 11.95 10.05
N ARG A 82 -2.49 12.17 10.87
CA ARG A 82 -3.13 11.11 11.66
C ARG A 82 -3.76 10.05 10.76
N VAL A 83 -4.57 10.45 9.78
CA VAL A 83 -5.18 9.54 8.80
C VAL A 83 -4.10 8.78 8.02
N ALA A 84 -3.06 9.47 7.56
CA ALA A 84 -1.94 8.84 6.86
C ALA A 84 -1.20 7.81 7.72
N GLY A 85 -0.93 8.15 8.99
CA GLY A 85 -0.26 7.25 9.94
C GLY A 85 -1.07 6.00 10.25
N ILE A 86 -2.39 6.14 10.46
CA ILE A 86 -3.27 4.99 10.71
C ILE A 86 -3.39 4.13 9.45
N THR A 87 -3.54 4.74 8.27
CA THR A 87 -3.58 4.01 6.99
C THR A 87 -2.30 3.18 6.80
N LEU A 88 -1.14 3.76 7.08
CA LEU A 88 0.16 3.09 7.01
C LEU A 88 0.25 1.93 8.00
N GLY A 89 -0.12 2.17 9.26
CA GLY A 89 -0.07 1.15 10.30
C GLY A 89 -0.98 -0.04 10.03
N LEU A 90 -2.19 0.22 9.52
CA LEU A 90 -3.13 -0.82 9.09
C LEU A 90 -2.57 -1.64 7.92
N GLY A 91 -1.99 -0.96 6.93
CA GLY A 91 -1.34 -1.61 5.80
C GLY A 91 -0.22 -2.55 6.24
N VAL A 92 0.75 -2.04 7.01
CA VAL A 92 1.88 -2.84 7.53
C VAL A 92 1.40 -4.02 8.36
N LEU A 93 0.42 -3.81 9.26
CA LEU A 93 -0.12 -4.88 10.09
C LEU A 93 -0.81 -5.96 9.24
N TYR A 94 -1.55 -5.54 8.21
CA TYR A 94 -2.16 -6.46 7.26
C TYR A 94 -1.09 -7.26 6.50
N THR A 95 -0.02 -6.63 6.01
CA THR A 95 1.08 -7.31 5.30
C THR A 95 1.72 -8.40 6.14
N ILE A 96 2.05 -8.08 7.40
CA ILE A 96 2.65 -9.05 8.33
C ILE A 96 1.69 -10.24 8.53
N PHE A 97 0.41 -9.95 8.76
CA PHE A 97 -0.60 -10.99 8.91
C PHE A 97 -0.79 -11.84 7.64
N SER A 98 -0.85 -11.21 6.46
CA SER A 98 -1.08 -11.89 5.19
C SER A 98 0.09 -12.75 4.77
N GLU A 99 1.33 -12.27 4.94
CA GLU A 99 2.52 -13.06 4.61
C GLU A 99 2.67 -14.25 5.56
N TRP A 100 2.41 -14.07 6.86
CA TRP A 100 2.36 -15.18 7.81
C TRP A 100 1.32 -16.24 7.40
N LEU A 101 0.11 -15.80 7.03
CA LEU A 101 -0.96 -16.70 6.59
C LEU A 101 -0.58 -17.44 5.29
N ASN A 102 0.02 -16.75 4.32
CA ASN A 102 0.32 -17.33 3.02
C ASN A 102 1.56 -18.24 3.03
N ILE A 103 2.57 -17.92 3.85
CA ILE A 103 3.80 -18.70 3.94
C ILE A 103 3.65 -19.84 4.92
N VAL A 104 3.14 -19.61 6.13
CA VAL A 104 3.11 -20.65 7.18
C VAL A 104 1.92 -21.58 6.98
N ILE A 105 0.73 -21.01 6.76
CA ILE A 105 -0.51 -21.78 6.79
C ILE A 105 -0.88 -22.29 5.39
N ARG A 106 -0.91 -21.41 4.39
CA ARG A 106 -1.44 -21.74 3.06
C ARG A 106 -0.40 -22.24 2.06
N GLN A 107 0.90 -22.07 2.34
CA GLN A 107 2.01 -22.40 1.44
C GLN A 107 1.74 -21.96 -0.01
N SER A 108 1.09 -20.80 -0.18
CA SER A 108 0.55 -20.37 -1.48
C SER A 108 1.61 -19.82 -2.41
N TRP A 109 2.74 -19.37 -1.85
CA TRP A 109 3.95 -19.01 -2.58
C TRP A 109 5.17 -19.14 -1.68
N ALA A 110 6.35 -19.22 -2.29
CA ALA A 110 7.63 -19.30 -1.60
C ALA A 110 8.56 -18.18 -2.08
N TYR A 111 9.33 -17.63 -1.14
CA TYR A 111 10.41 -16.70 -1.45
C TYR A 111 11.56 -17.42 -2.16
N SER A 112 12.23 -16.72 -3.06
CA SER A 112 13.52 -17.19 -3.59
C SER A 112 14.65 -16.82 -2.63
N ASP A 113 15.84 -17.40 -2.83
CA ASP A 113 17.04 -17.09 -2.05
C ASP A 113 17.46 -15.61 -2.11
N LEU A 114 16.91 -14.85 -3.07
CA LEU A 114 17.20 -13.42 -3.24
C LEU A 114 16.38 -12.53 -2.31
N MET A 115 15.30 -13.03 -1.72
CA MET A 115 14.41 -12.23 -0.89
C MET A 115 14.97 -12.05 0.52
N PRO A 116 15.34 -10.83 0.94
CA PRO A 116 15.70 -10.60 2.33
C PRO A 116 14.44 -10.73 3.18
N VAL A 117 14.53 -11.47 4.28
CA VAL A 117 13.44 -11.62 5.24
C VAL A 117 13.80 -10.82 6.50
N VAL A 118 12.83 -10.09 7.05
CA VAL A 118 13.03 -9.36 8.31
C VAL A 118 13.06 -10.38 9.45
N PRO A 119 14.17 -10.47 10.21
CA PRO A 119 14.25 -11.37 11.35
C PRO A 119 13.13 -11.07 12.36
N VAL A 120 12.65 -12.07 13.08
CA VAL A 120 11.55 -12.01 14.09
C VAL A 120 10.14 -12.12 13.52
N ILE A 121 9.85 -11.49 12.38
CA ILE A 121 8.50 -11.51 11.77
C ILE A 121 8.39 -12.45 10.57
N ASP A 122 9.51 -13.03 10.12
CA ASP A 122 9.61 -13.96 8.98
C ASP A 122 8.89 -13.48 7.72
N THR A 123 8.80 -12.16 7.57
CA THR A 123 8.12 -11.48 6.48
C THR A 123 9.15 -10.89 5.53
N GLY A 124 8.90 -11.02 4.23
CA GLY A 124 9.76 -10.50 3.17
C GLY A 124 9.93 -8.99 3.26
N LEU A 125 11.14 -8.50 3.01
CA LEU A 125 11.49 -7.10 3.11
C LEU A 125 10.80 -6.26 2.02
N SER A 126 10.72 -6.78 0.79
CA SER A 126 10.08 -6.06 -0.33
C SER A 126 8.61 -5.71 -0.08
N PRO A 127 7.70 -6.64 0.28
CA PRO A 127 6.31 -6.32 0.54
C PRO A 127 6.15 -5.40 1.75
N LEU A 128 6.98 -5.52 2.79
CA LEU A 128 6.98 -4.56 3.89
C LEU A 128 7.36 -3.15 3.44
N LEU A 129 8.42 -3.03 2.63
CA LEU A 129 8.83 -1.75 2.07
C LEU A 129 7.77 -1.17 1.13
N GLN A 130 7.08 -1.99 0.35
CA GLN A 130 5.96 -1.57 -0.50
C GLN A 130 4.87 -0.90 0.33
N TRP A 131 4.46 -1.55 1.42
CA TRP A 131 3.44 -1.05 2.34
C TRP A 131 3.86 0.16 3.18
N ILE A 132 5.16 0.49 3.20
CA ILE A 132 5.68 1.73 3.79
C ILE A 132 5.78 2.84 2.73
N VAL A 133 6.49 2.56 1.64
CA VAL A 133 6.89 3.55 0.64
C VAL A 133 5.70 4.01 -0.21
N VAL A 134 4.86 3.08 -0.69
CA VAL A 134 3.76 3.41 -1.60
C VAL A 134 2.73 4.32 -0.93
N PRO A 135 2.20 4.02 0.28
CA PRO A 135 1.24 4.90 0.94
C PRO A 135 1.84 6.26 1.28
N LEU A 136 3.08 6.31 1.80
CA LEU A 136 3.75 7.57 2.14
C LEU A 136 3.92 8.47 0.91
N ALA A 137 4.40 7.91 -0.20
CA ALA A 137 4.56 8.64 -1.45
C ALA A 137 3.18 9.08 -2.00
N GLY A 138 2.15 8.24 -1.88
CA GLY A 138 0.79 8.55 -2.29
C GLY A 138 0.18 9.71 -1.50
N PHE A 139 0.28 9.71 -0.17
CA PHE A 139 -0.18 10.83 0.66
C PHE A 139 0.61 12.09 0.34
N TRP A 140 1.94 12.00 0.24
CA TRP A 140 2.76 13.15 -0.15
C TRP A 140 2.34 13.73 -1.51
N PHE A 141 2.09 12.87 -2.51
CA PHE A 141 1.63 13.28 -3.84
C PHE A 141 0.24 13.91 -3.83
N ALA A 142 -0.68 13.38 -3.03
CA ALA A 142 -2.04 13.91 -2.89
C ALA A 142 -2.06 15.26 -2.15
N ARG A 143 -1.17 15.45 -1.17
CA ARG A 143 -1.08 16.70 -0.38
C ARG A 143 -0.62 17.90 -1.20
N ARG A 144 0.19 17.70 -2.25
CA ARG A 144 0.75 18.77 -3.09
C ARG A 144 -0.28 19.70 -3.74
N THR A 145 -1.52 19.25 -3.88
CA THR A 145 -2.60 20.03 -4.50
C THR A 145 -3.62 20.57 -3.50
N LEU A 146 -3.42 20.31 -2.20
CA LEU A 146 -4.29 20.88 -1.19
C LEU A 146 -3.91 22.35 -0.95
N PRO A 147 -4.90 23.25 -0.81
CA PRO A 147 -4.62 24.63 -0.41
C PRO A 147 -3.87 24.65 0.92
N ALA A 148 -3.03 25.66 1.14
CA ALA A 148 -2.51 25.92 2.47
C ALA A 148 -3.68 26.08 3.46
N ALA A 149 -3.56 25.48 4.64
CA ALA A 149 -4.56 25.65 5.68
C ALA A 149 -4.72 27.16 5.96
N ALA A 150 -5.95 27.66 5.94
CA ALA A 150 -6.21 29.03 6.37
C ALA A 150 -5.74 29.17 7.82
N PRO A 151 -5.05 30.26 8.18
CA PRO A 151 -4.73 30.52 9.58
C PRO A 151 -6.03 30.59 10.39
N ILE A 152 -6.04 29.88 11.52
CA ILE A 152 -7.15 29.86 12.49
C ILE A 152 -7.11 31.15 13.30
#